data_AF-A0A9E3ILP6-F1
#
_entry.id   AF-A0A9E3ILP6-F1
#
_cell.length_a   1.000
_cell.length_b   1.000
_cell.length_c   1.000
_cell.angle_alpha   90.00
_cell.angle_beta   90.00
_cell.angle_gamma   90.00
#
_symmetry.space_group_name_H-M   'P 1'
#
loop_
_entity.id
_entity.type
_entity.pdbx_description
1 polymer ?
#
loop_
_entity_poly.entity_id
_entity_poly.type
_entity_poly.pdbx_seq_one_letter_code
_entity_poly.pdbx_strand_id
1 'polypeptide(L)'
;MPRKAKSAATSSHSEAVETALDHTKTATADGGPGTDLPAGGINDKIRNLIRLSKEQGYLTFDDINEALPESVENQEEIDNVLSILQNLEIEILEPDQVDDYKQRQEEAEEEESRSSQHDILDDPVRMYLKQMGQVPLLTREQEVEISKRIENAELKAQSALFEAAVVGGYIATLGAKLINREERFDRIVIDKKIESRDAYFKGLPKLVETTQKNEESVVESWAEFLKAKSEADRKKILAKHKKREATLRANFSKFFFKLKVYEEWLEALQPVLSEVEQLNHQLDRARHPKTKKDAAIDSKAINARLKQIEVEQRISPADLLRVVHQTNVHVREAHKAKTEMVEANLRLVISIAKKYTNRGLSFLDLIQEGNMGLMKAVEKFEYRRGYKFSTYATWWIRQAITRSIADQARTIRIPVHMIETLNKVMQVQKQLLQEFGHEPTPEEVADEMNLPVERVQQIMKMAQQPISLQSPVGDGDDTSFGDFIEDKSAENPYDMTAYSLLREKIIDVLDSLTDRERRVLSLRFGLVDGYSRTLEEVGKQFKVTRERIRQIEAKALRKMRHPTRIRQLHGFFDAEQIDNAQNLLKQVQANKPVIPQLP
;
A
#
# COMPACT_ATOMS: atom_id res chain seq x y z
N MET A 1 21.44 -34.86 -8.60
CA MET A 1 22.54 -34.08 -7.99
C MET A 1 22.38 -34.17 -6.48
N PRO A 2 23.11 -35.04 -5.76
CA PRO A 2 22.95 -35.15 -4.32
C PRO A 2 23.74 -34.04 -3.61
N ARG A 3 23.09 -33.37 -2.67
CA ARG A 3 23.63 -32.32 -1.81
C ARG A 3 24.57 -32.94 -0.78
N LYS A 4 25.86 -32.57 -0.82
CA LYS A 4 26.76 -32.57 0.34
C LYS A 4 26.35 -31.43 1.26
N ALA A 5 26.13 -31.72 2.55
CA ALA A 5 26.52 -30.90 3.71
C ALA A 5 25.74 -31.33 4.98
N LYS A 6 26.31 -32.25 5.74
CA LYS A 6 26.14 -32.41 7.20
C LYS A 6 27.31 -33.28 7.68
N SER A 7 28.45 -32.67 8.02
CA SER A 7 29.59 -33.37 8.65
C SER A 7 30.62 -32.45 9.31
N ALA A 8 30.22 -31.28 9.84
CA ALA A 8 31.16 -30.36 10.49
C ALA A 8 31.19 -30.50 12.02
N ALA A 9 30.06 -30.81 12.68
CA ALA A 9 30.01 -30.98 14.13
C ALA A 9 30.61 -32.34 14.56
N THR A 10 30.32 -33.41 13.81
CA THR A 10 30.80 -34.77 14.08
C THR A 10 32.30 -34.98 13.86
N SER A 11 32.99 -34.13 13.08
CA SER A 11 34.44 -34.24 12.90
C SER A 11 35.22 -33.65 14.08
N SER A 12 34.72 -32.58 14.70
CA SER A 12 35.40 -31.88 15.81
C SER A 12 35.53 -32.74 17.07
N HIS A 13 34.51 -33.56 17.37
CA HIS A 13 34.53 -34.51 18.48
C HIS A 13 35.40 -35.74 18.22
N SER A 14 35.71 -36.06 16.95
CA SER A 14 36.60 -37.18 16.61
C SER A 14 38.08 -36.83 16.87
N GLU A 15 38.47 -35.60 16.55
CA GLU A 15 39.85 -35.11 16.76
C GLU A 15 40.17 -34.94 18.25
N ALA A 16 39.24 -34.42 19.06
CA ALA A 16 39.46 -34.21 20.49
C ALA A 16 39.72 -35.53 21.26
N VAL A 17 39.04 -36.62 20.87
CA VAL A 17 39.18 -37.93 21.53
C VAL A 17 40.43 -38.68 21.08
N GLU A 18 40.84 -38.56 19.81
CA GLU A 18 42.15 -39.08 19.35
C GLU A 18 43.31 -38.34 20.03
N THR A 19 43.21 -37.02 20.23
CA THR A 19 44.25 -36.24 20.92
C THR A 19 44.39 -36.58 22.41
N ALA A 20 43.29 -36.92 23.10
CA ALA A 20 43.35 -37.34 24.50
C ALA A 20 43.98 -38.72 24.70
N LEU A 21 43.81 -39.63 23.73
CA LEU A 21 44.39 -40.98 23.76
C LEU A 21 45.90 -40.99 23.46
N ASP A 22 46.42 -40.11 22.61
CA ASP A 22 47.86 -40.01 22.35
C ASP A 22 48.66 -39.41 23.52
N HIS A 23 48.04 -38.55 24.34
CA HIS A 23 48.68 -38.00 25.54
C HIS A 23 48.88 -39.04 26.65
N THR A 24 48.07 -40.09 26.73
CA THR A 24 48.25 -41.16 27.73
C THR A 24 49.36 -42.15 27.39
N LYS A 25 49.77 -42.27 26.12
CA LYS A 25 50.87 -43.17 25.72
C LYS A 25 52.27 -42.64 26.00
N THR A 26 52.43 -41.32 26.17
CA THR A 26 53.75 -40.69 26.30
C THR A 26 54.27 -40.63 27.74
N ALA A 27 53.45 -40.95 28.74
CA ALA A 27 53.83 -40.86 30.16
C ALA A 27 54.48 -42.13 30.76
N THR A 28 54.55 -43.24 30.03
CA THR A 28 55.04 -44.54 30.56
C THR A 28 56.13 -45.18 29.69
N ALA A 29 57.10 -44.40 29.22
CA ALA A 29 58.23 -44.90 28.44
C ALA A 29 59.57 -44.40 29.00
N ASP A 30 59.91 -44.80 30.23
CA ASP A 30 61.32 -44.88 30.65
C ASP A 30 61.49 -46.05 31.64
N GLY A 31 62.15 -47.13 31.18
CA GLY A 31 62.39 -48.36 31.95
C GLY A 31 62.46 -49.62 31.07
N GLY A 32 63.64 -50.22 30.95
CA GLY A 32 64.02 -51.29 30.02
C GLY A 32 63.36 -52.68 30.16
N PRO A 33 63.79 -53.66 29.34
CA PRO A 33 62.92 -54.69 28.76
C PRO A 33 62.88 -56.01 29.53
N GLY A 34 61.69 -56.61 29.59
CA GLY A 34 61.53 -58.02 29.93
C GLY A 34 60.23 -58.32 30.67
N THR A 35 59.19 -58.73 29.95
CA THR A 35 58.21 -59.80 30.25
C THR A 35 56.94 -59.58 29.42
N ASP A 36 56.63 -60.55 28.56
CA ASP A 36 55.36 -60.62 27.83
C ASP A 36 54.19 -60.77 28.83
N LEU A 37 53.23 -59.83 28.78
CA LEU A 37 51.95 -59.85 29.48
C LEU A 37 50.82 -59.50 28.47
N PRO A 38 49.60 -60.07 28.62
CA PRO A 38 48.67 -60.31 27.52
C PRO A 38 47.99 -59.04 26.98
N ALA A 39 47.82 -58.99 25.66
CA ALA A 39 46.96 -58.02 24.98
C ALA A 39 45.49 -58.25 25.37
N GLY A 40 44.92 -57.33 26.14
CA GLY A 40 43.50 -57.34 26.51
C GLY A 40 43.23 -56.55 27.78
N GLY A 41 43.41 -55.23 27.74
CA GLY A 41 43.21 -54.36 28.91
C GLY A 41 42.26 -53.22 28.60
N ILE A 42 41.22 -53.06 29.45
CA ILE A 42 40.33 -51.91 29.75
C ILE A 42 40.09 -50.87 28.64
N ASN A 43 41.12 -50.29 28.03
CA ASN A 43 41.04 -49.30 26.95
C ASN A 43 40.30 -49.78 25.69
N ASP A 44 40.47 -51.05 25.27
CA ASP A 44 39.74 -51.55 24.10
C ASP A 44 38.24 -51.77 24.40
N LYS A 45 37.90 -52.05 25.66
CA LYS A 45 36.51 -52.16 26.13
C LYS A 45 35.84 -50.78 26.21
N ILE A 46 36.56 -49.76 26.67
CA ILE A 46 36.10 -48.35 26.66
C ILE A 46 35.83 -47.87 25.24
N ARG A 47 36.67 -48.23 24.25
CA ARG A 47 36.40 -47.89 22.84
C ARG A 47 35.12 -48.52 22.30
N ASN A 48 34.81 -49.76 22.71
CA ASN A 48 33.56 -50.41 22.33
C ASN A 48 32.34 -49.72 22.96
N LEU A 49 32.43 -49.30 24.22
CA LEU A 49 31.37 -48.51 24.88
C LEU A 49 31.15 -47.15 24.21
N ILE A 50 32.23 -46.43 23.85
CA ILE A 50 32.13 -45.16 23.11
C ILE A 50 31.49 -45.36 21.74
N ARG A 51 31.76 -46.48 21.06
CA ARG A 51 31.14 -46.79 19.77
C ARG A 51 29.64 -47.11 19.92
N LEU A 52 29.27 -47.87 20.95
CA LEU A 52 27.87 -48.19 21.25
C LEU A 52 27.07 -46.92 21.57
N SER A 53 27.64 -46.03 22.39
CA SER A 53 27.07 -44.71 22.70
C SER A 53 26.90 -43.84 21.45
N LYS A 54 27.84 -43.87 20.48
CA LYS A 54 27.69 -43.12 19.22
C LYS A 54 26.58 -43.64 18.31
N GLU A 55 26.24 -44.93 18.39
CA GLU A 55 25.19 -45.54 17.58
C GLU A 55 23.80 -45.38 18.22
N GLN A 56 23.70 -45.39 19.55
CA GLN A 56 22.43 -45.32 20.29
C GLN A 56 22.13 -43.96 20.90
N GLY A 57 23.13 -43.09 21.06
CA GLY A 57 23.01 -41.77 21.69
C GLY A 57 23.01 -41.79 23.23
N TYR A 58 22.76 -42.94 23.85
CA TYR A 58 22.78 -43.17 25.30
C TYR A 58 23.53 -44.47 25.63
N LEU A 59 23.78 -44.72 26.91
CA LEU A 59 24.41 -45.96 27.37
C LEU A 59 23.77 -46.42 28.69
N THR A 60 23.47 -47.71 28.87
CA THR A 60 22.82 -48.18 30.11
C THR A 60 23.82 -48.71 31.14
N PHE A 61 23.45 -48.69 32.41
CA PHE A 61 24.28 -49.29 33.47
C PHE A 61 24.55 -50.78 33.24
N ASP A 62 23.60 -51.50 32.63
CA ASP A 62 23.78 -52.92 32.28
C ASP A 62 24.80 -53.10 31.15
N ASP A 63 24.82 -52.21 30.14
CA ASP A 63 25.82 -52.24 29.07
C ASP A 63 27.25 -51.99 29.59
N ILE A 64 27.40 -51.12 30.60
CA ILE A 64 28.69 -50.85 31.27
C ILE A 64 29.15 -52.09 32.05
N ASN A 65 28.23 -52.72 32.78
CA ASN A 65 28.51 -53.91 33.58
C ASN A 65 28.79 -55.14 32.72
N GLU A 66 28.11 -55.30 31.58
CA GLU A 66 28.32 -56.41 30.64
C GLU A 66 29.64 -56.26 29.86
N ALA A 67 30.04 -55.03 29.51
CA ALA A 67 31.33 -54.78 28.86
C ALA A 67 32.54 -54.93 29.80
N LEU A 68 32.32 -54.85 31.11
CA LEU A 68 33.35 -55.00 32.15
C LEU A 68 33.15 -56.26 33.03
N PRO A 69 33.15 -57.49 32.48
CA PRO A 69 33.04 -58.68 33.30
C PRO A 69 34.42 -59.08 33.85
N GLU A 70 34.48 -59.23 35.18
CA GLU A 70 35.47 -60.00 35.95
C GLU A 70 36.93 -59.51 36.05
N SER A 71 37.27 -58.28 35.62
CA SER A 71 38.64 -57.73 35.78
C SER A 71 38.79 -56.55 36.74
N VAL A 72 37.69 -56.08 37.34
CA VAL A 72 37.67 -54.84 38.13
C VAL A 72 37.05 -55.11 39.50
N GLU A 73 37.86 -55.55 40.46
CA GLU A 73 37.46 -55.59 41.88
C GLU A 73 37.61 -54.21 42.55
N ASN A 74 38.20 -53.22 41.86
CA ASN A 74 38.40 -51.86 42.35
C ASN A 74 37.25 -50.93 41.94
N GLN A 75 36.42 -50.55 42.91
CA GLN A 75 35.35 -49.56 42.72
C GLN A 75 35.85 -48.22 42.15
N GLU A 76 37.10 -47.84 42.45
CA GLU A 76 37.76 -46.63 41.94
C GLU A 76 37.97 -46.63 40.41
N GLU A 77 38.17 -47.80 39.78
CA GLU A 77 38.38 -47.88 38.34
C GLU A 77 37.06 -47.74 37.56
N ILE A 78 35.95 -48.22 38.13
CA ILE A 78 34.61 -48.02 37.58
C ILE A 78 34.22 -46.54 37.67
N ASP A 79 34.51 -45.90 38.80
CA ASP A 79 34.28 -44.46 38.99
C ASP A 79 35.12 -43.61 38.02
N ASN A 80 36.37 -44.04 37.73
CA ASN A 80 37.19 -43.40 36.70
C ASN A 80 36.60 -43.57 35.30
N VAL A 81 36.06 -44.74 34.94
CA VAL A 81 35.39 -44.94 33.64
C VAL A 81 34.11 -44.12 33.54
N LEU A 82 33.31 -44.05 34.61
CA LEU A 82 32.09 -43.22 34.67
C LEU A 82 32.40 -41.74 34.53
N SER A 83 33.46 -41.24 35.18
CA SER A 83 33.89 -39.84 35.05
C SER A 83 34.41 -39.51 33.64
N ILE A 84 35.09 -40.46 32.98
CA ILE A 84 35.52 -40.31 31.57
C ILE A 84 34.32 -40.24 30.64
N LEU A 85 33.29 -41.08 30.85
CA LEU A 85 32.07 -41.07 30.05
C LEU A 85 31.24 -39.80 30.27
N GLN A 86 31.16 -39.30 31.51
CA GLN A 86 30.51 -38.02 31.84
C GLN A 86 31.24 -36.82 31.21
N ASN A 87 32.57 -36.82 31.21
CA ASN A 87 33.37 -35.77 30.55
C ASN A 87 33.21 -35.77 29.02
N LEU A 88 32.80 -36.90 28.43
CA LEU A 88 32.48 -37.03 27.01
C LEU A 88 31.00 -36.70 26.69
N GLU A 89 30.26 -36.16 27.66
CA GLU A 89 28.84 -35.79 27.54
C GLU A 89 27.91 -36.96 27.15
N ILE A 90 28.29 -38.20 27.50
CA ILE A 90 27.48 -39.39 27.24
C ILE A 90 26.46 -39.55 28.37
N GLU A 91 25.17 -39.53 28.01
CA GLU A 91 24.08 -39.69 28.97
C GLU A 91 23.92 -41.17 29.37
N ILE A 92 24.12 -41.45 30.66
CA ILE A 92 23.99 -42.81 31.22
C ILE A 92 22.59 -42.96 31.82
N LEU A 93 21.83 -43.92 31.29
CA LEU A 93 20.43 -44.13 31.67
C LEU A 93 20.25 -45.44 32.44
N GLU A 94 19.30 -45.45 33.37
CA GLU A 94 18.78 -46.69 33.94
C GLU A 94 17.85 -47.38 32.92
N PRO A 95 17.75 -48.72 32.91
CA PRO A 95 16.97 -49.46 31.91
C PRO A 95 15.49 -49.02 31.84
N ASP A 96 14.92 -48.59 32.96
CA ASP A 96 13.54 -48.08 33.05
C ASP A 96 13.36 -46.68 32.44
N GLN A 97 14.44 -45.92 32.26
CA GLN A 97 14.43 -44.53 31.75
C GLN A 97 14.72 -44.44 30.25
N VAL A 98 15.05 -45.56 29.61
CA VAL A 98 15.38 -45.65 28.18
C VAL A 98 14.16 -45.36 27.31
N ASP A 99 12.98 -45.85 27.69
CA ASP A 99 11.74 -45.63 26.93
C ASP A 99 11.30 -44.16 26.97
N ASP A 100 11.41 -43.51 28.14
CA ASP A 100 11.14 -42.07 28.30
C ASP A 100 12.15 -41.19 27.55
N TYR A 101 13.39 -41.64 27.38
CA TYR A 101 14.40 -40.94 26.59
C TYR A 101 14.13 -41.04 25.10
N LYS A 102 13.78 -42.23 24.61
CA LYS A 102 13.37 -42.44 23.21
C LYS A 102 12.12 -41.63 22.87
N GLN A 103 11.13 -41.62 23.77
CA GLN A 103 9.92 -40.84 23.56
C GLN A 103 10.22 -39.32 23.55
N ARG A 104 11.10 -38.82 24.41
CA ARG A 104 11.54 -37.40 24.38
C ARG A 104 12.32 -37.05 23.11
N GLN A 105 13.16 -37.95 22.59
CA GLN A 105 13.83 -37.74 21.31
C GLN A 105 12.84 -37.75 20.15
N GLU A 106 11.90 -38.70 20.11
CA GLU A 106 10.84 -38.73 19.10
C GLU A 106 9.96 -37.48 19.17
N GLU A 107 9.58 -37.03 20.37
CA GLU A 107 8.82 -35.78 20.57
C GLU A 107 9.63 -34.54 20.14
N ALA A 108 10.93 -34.48 20.43
CA ALA A 108 11.80 -33.37 20.00
C ALA A 108 12.03 -33.36 18.47
N GLU A 109 12.21 -34.54 17.86
CA GLU A 109 12.29 -34.67 16.40
C GLU A 109 10.96 -34.34 15.72
N GLU A 110 9.83 -34.74 16.32
CA GLU A 110 8.49 -34.35 15.87
C GLU A 110 8.28 -32.84 16.02
N GLU A 111 8.71 -32.20 17.12
CA GLU A 111 8.64 -30.75 17.32
C GLU A 111 9.53 -29.99 16.34
N GLU A 112 10.76 -30.44 16.07
CA GLU A 112 11.62 -29.87 15.01
C GLU A 112 11.02 -30.04 13.61
N SER A 113 10.38 -31.18 13.34
CA SER A 113 9.68 -31.39 12.06
C SER A 113 8.44 -30.51 11.92
N ARG A 114 7.71 -30.27 13.01
CA ARG A 114 6.55 -29.39 13.06
C ARG A 114 6.95 -27.91 12.98
N SER A 115 8.02 -27.50 13.67
CA SER A 115 8.55 -26.13 13.64
C SER A 115 9.10 -25.80 12.24
N SER A 116 9.85 -26.70 11.62
CA SER A 116 10.34 -26.52 10.26
C SER A 116 9.21 -26.46 9.21
N GLN A 117 8.09 -27.15 9.45
CA GLN A 117 6.88 -27.05 8.62
C GLN A 117 6.11 -25.74 8.90
N HIS A 118 6.08 -25.23 10.14
CA HIS A 118 5.49 -23.94 10.52
C HIS A 118 6.28 -22.75 10.00
N ASP A 119 7.62 -22.79 10.06
CA ASP A 119 8.52 -21.76 9.51
C ASP A 119 8.37 -21.60 7.98
N ILE A 120 7.89 -22.64 7.28
CA ILE A 120 7.56 -22.56 5.85
C ILE A 120 6.21 -21.86 5.61
N LEU A 121 5.30 -21.90 6.58
CA LEU A 121 3.98 -21.26 6.54
C LEU A 121 4.02 -19.80 7.00
N ASP A 122 4.95 -19.43 7.87
CA ASP A 122 5.02 -18.08 8.47
C ASP A 122 5.66 -17.01 7.58
N ASP A 123 6.42 -17.38 6.53
CA ASP A 123 6.92 -16.41 5.56
C ASP A 123 5.96 -16.24 4.36
N PRO A 124 5.16 -15.15 4.32
CA PRO A 124 4.27 -14.86 3.19
C PRO A 124 5.01 -14.73 1.85
N VAL A 125 6.29 -14.33 1.85
CA VAL A 125 7.11 -14.26 0.63
C VAL A 125 7.34 -15.66 0.08
N ARG A 126 7.70 -16.61 0.94
CA ARG A 126 7.96 -18.00 0.55
C ARG A 126 6.70 -18.70 0.07
N MET A 127 5.56 -18.47 0.74
CA MET A 127 4.25 -18.97 0.29
C MET A 127 3.92 -18.46 -1.12
N TYR A 128 4.09 -17.16 -1.36
CA TYR A 128 3.84 -16.55 -2.66
C TYR A 128 4.76 -17.10 -3.76
N LEU A 129 6.07 -17.24 -3.48
CA LEU A 129 7.03 -17.81 -4.42
C LEU A 129 6.70 -19.27 -4.79
N LYS A 130 6.21 -20.06 -3.82
CA LYS A 130 5.78 -21.45 -4.05
C LYS A 130 4.56 -21.52 -4.96
N GLN A 131 3.53 -20.71 -4.70
CA GLN A 131 2.30 -20.67 -5.52
C GLN A 131 2.61 -20.24 -6.95
N MET A 132 3.35 -19.14 -7.11
CA MET A 132 3.77 -18.65 -8.43
C MET A 132 4.64 -19.68 -9.17
N GLY A 133 5.46 -20.44 -8.45
CA GLY A 133 6.31 -21.49 -8.99
C GLY A 133 5.55 -22.58 -9.76
N GLN A 134 4.27 -22.79 -9.46
CA GLN A 134 3.42 -23.83 -10.07
C GLN A 134 3.01 -23.50 -11.52
N VAL A 135 2.91 -22.22 -11.87
CA VAL A 135 2.46 -21.80 -13.21
C VAL A 135 3.63 -21.86 -14.20
N PRO A 136 3.53 -22.57 -15.33
CA PRO A 136 4.63 -22.67 -16.30
C PRO A 136 4.91 -21.32 -17.00
N LEU A 137 6.13 -21.15 -17.51
CA LEU A 137 6.50 -19.99 -18.33
C LEU A 137 5.88 -20.11 -19.72
N LEU A 138 5.40 -18.99 -20.28
CA LEU A 138 4.86 -18.95 -21.63
C LEU A 138 5.97 -18.81 -22.69
N THR A 139 5.75 -19.45 -23.83
CA THR A 139 6.51 -19.17 -25.05
C THR A 139 5.96 -17.94 -25.78
N ARG A 140 6.74 -17.36 -26.69
CA ARG A 140 6.29 -16.21 -27.51
C ARG A 140 5.03 -16.53 -28.31
N GLU A 141 4.89 -17.77 -28.80
CA GLU A 141 3.72 -18.19 -29.57
C GLU A 141 2.47 -18.25 -28.67
N GLN A 142 2.62 -18.78 -27.46
CA GLN A 142 1.55 -18.82 -26.46
C GLN A 142 1.15 -17.41 -25.99
N GLU A 143 2.11 -16.47 -25.82
CA GLU A 143 1.80 -15.06 -25.54
C GLU A 143 0.90 -14.44 -26.63
N VAL A 144 1.21 -14.71 -27.90
CA VAL A 144 0.41 -14.24 -29.04
C VAL A 144 -0.94 -14.92 -29.09
N GLU A 145 -1.02 -16.22 -28.80
CA GLU A 145 -2.27 -16.98 -28.75
C GLU A 145 -3.21 -16.44 -27.67
N ILE A 146 -2.71 -16.24 -26.45
CA ILE A 146 -3.50 -15.66 -25.35
C ILE A 146 -3.94 -14.24 -25.71
N SER A 147 -3.07 -13.42 -26.30
CA SER A 147 -3.42 -12.07 -26.75
C SER A 147 -4.54 -12.08 -27.81
N LYS A 148 -4.49 -13.02 -28.77
CA LYS A 148 -5.57 -13.23 -29.75
C LYS A 148 -6.86 -13.71 -29.08
N ARG A 149 -6.76 -14.58 -28.09
CA ARG A 149 -7.91 -15.08 -27.32
C ARG A 149 -8.60 -13.95 -26.55
N ILE A 150 -7.82 -13.05 -25.95
CA ILE A 150 -8.33 -11.83 -25.30
C ILE A 150 -9.05 -10.94 -26.33
N GLU A 151 -8.39 -10.59 -27.45
CA GLU A 151 -8.99 -9.74 -28.48
C GLU A 151 -10.29 -10.35 -29.04
N ASN A 152 -10.29 -11.65 -29.34
CA ASN A 152 -11.46 -12.36 -29.84
C ASN A 152 -12.61 -12.40 -28.82
N ALA A 153 -12.32 -12.63 -27.54
CA ALA A 153 -13.33 -12.64 -26.49
C ALA A 153 -13.94 -11.24 -26.28
N GLU A 154 -13.12 -10.19 -26.28
CA GLU A 154 -13.59 -8.80 -26.20
C GLU A 154 -14.45 -8.42 -27.40
N LEU A 155 -14.05 -8.80 -28.62
CA LEU A 155 -14.85 -8.54 -29.83
C LEU A 155 -16.17 -9.32 -29.81
N LYS A 156 -16.19 -10.56 -29.34
CA LYS A 156 -17.42 -11.34 -29.17
C LYS A 156 -18.34 -10.73 -28.13
N ALA A 157 -17.80 -10.28 -27.00
CA ALA A 157 -18.55 -9.58 -25.96
C ALA A 157 -19.18 -8.29 -26.52
N GLN A 158 -18.41 -7.47 -27.25
CA GLN A 158 -18.93 -6.27 -27.90
C GLN A 158 -19.99 -6.59 -28.95
N SER A 159 -19.77 -7.61 -29.78
CA SER A 159 -20.75 -8.00 -30.80
C SER A 159 -22.05 -8.48 -30.18
N ALA A 160 -21.99 -9.30 -29.12
CA ALA A 160 -23.16 -9.78 -28.38
C ALA A 160 -23.90 -8.60 -27.73
N LEU A 161 -23.19 -7.71 -27.06
CA LEU A 161 -23.77 -6.51 -26.46
C LEU A 161 -24.49 -5.64 -27.50
N PHE A 162 -23.90 -5.47 -28.68
CA PHE A 162 -24.49 -4.67 -29.75
C PHE A 162 -25.75 -5.29 -30.37
N GLU A 163 -26.12 -6.52 -30.00
CA GLU A 163 -27.42 -7.11 -30.31
C GLU A 163 -28.53 -6.60 -29.37
N ALA A 164 -28.19 -5.99 -28.24
CA ALA A 164 -29.19 -5.34 -27.40
C ALA A 164 -29.59 -3.98 -28.00
N ALA A 165 -30.86 -3.86 -28.39
CA ALA A 165 -31.40 -2.70 -29.11
C ALA A 165 -31.27 -1.35 -28.35
N VAL A 166 -31.10 -1.37 -27.04
CA VAL A 166 -31.09 -0.17 -26.18
C VAL A 166 -29.71 0.46 -26.04
N VAL A 167 -28.65 -0.27 -26.39
CA VAL A 167 -27.26 0.20 -26.23
C VAL A 167 -26.98 1.44 -27.09
N GLY A 168 -27.68 1.60 -28.22
CA GLY A 168 -27.51 2.73 -29.12
C GLY A 168 -27.80 4.09 -28.48
N GLY A 169 -28.92 4.19 -27.74
CA GLY A 169 -29.25 5.41 -26.99
C GLY A 169 -28.20 5.76 -25.93
N TYR A 170 -27.65 4.76 -25.24
CA TYR A 170 -26.58 4.96 -24.27
C TYR A 170 -25.27 5.43 -24.93
N ILE A 171 -24.85 4.79 -26.02
CA ILE A 171 -23.65 5.17 -26.80
C ILE A 171 -23.77 6.61 -27.31
N ALA A 172 -24.92 6.98 -27.87
CA ALA A 172 -25.15 8.32 -28.39
C ALA A 172 -25.12 9.38 -27.28
N THR A 173 -25.75 9.08 -26.13
CA THR A 173 -25.72 9.96 -24.95
C THR A 173 -24.30 10.13 -24.43
N LEU A 174 -23.54 9.04 -24.35
CA LEU A 174 -22.15 9.10 -23.90
C LEU A 174 -21.26 9.88 -24.87
N GLY A 175 -21.48 9.72 -26.18
CA GLY A 175 -20.85 10.55 -27.20
C GLY A 175 -21.16 12.04 -27.04
N ALA A 176 -22.41 12.39 -26.73
CA ALA A 176 -22.79 13.77 -26.44
C ALA A 176 -22.12 14.33 -25.17
N LYS A 177 -22.05 13.54 -24.09
CA LYS A 177 -21.32 13.91 -22.86
C LYS A 177 -19.84 14.16 -23.12
N LEU A 178 -19.24 13.38 -24.01
CA LEU A 178 -17.83 13.55 -24.41
C LEU A 178 -17.62 14.86 -25.19
N ILE A 179 -18.58 15.26 -26.04
CA ILE A 179 -18.57 16.56 -26.74
C ILE A 179 -18.69 17.72 -25.74
N ASN A 180 -19.59 17.59 -24.76
CA ASN A 180 -19.84 18.60 -23.72
C ASN A 180 -18.73 18.69 -22.67
N ARG A 181 -17.71 17.81 -22.72
CA ARG A 181 -16.61 17.72 -21.74
C ARG A 181 -17.05 17.37 -20.32
N GLU A 182 -18.23 16.77 -20.16
CA GLU A 182 -18.67 16.22 -18.88
C GLU A 182 -17.85 14.98 -18.50
N GLU A 183 -17.36 14.26 -19.51
CA GLU A 183 -16.60 13.03 -19.35
C GLU A 183 -15.21 13.10 -19.96
N ARG A 184 -14.26 12.41 -19.31
CA ARG A 184 -12.85 12.40 -19.75
C ARG A 184 -12.65 11.39 -20.89
N PHE A 185 -12.05 11.86 -21.99
CA PHE A 185 -11.69 11.04 -23.16
C PHE A 185 -10.93 9.77 -22.80
N ASP A 186 -9.86 9.88 -21.98
CA ASP A 186 -9.02 8.74 -21.60
C ASP A 186 -9.79 7.67 -20.80
N ARG A 187 -10.92 8.00 -20.17
CA ARG A 187 -11.75 7.04 -19.42
C ARG A 187 -12.57 6.18 -20.38
N ILE A 188 -13.16 6.80 -21.38
CA ILE A 188 -14.19 6.18 -22.23
C ILE A 188 -13.62 5.57 -23.50
N VAL A 189 -12.71 6.28 -24.17
CA VAL A 189 -12.31 5.97 -25.55
C VAL A 189 -10.99 5.21 -25.59
N ILE A 190 -10.89 4.25 -26.50
CA ILE A 190 -9.66 3.54 -26.83
C ILE A 190 -8.82 4.44 -27.75
N ASP A 191 -7.96 5.26 -27.14
CA ASP A 191 -7.04 6.19 -27.83
C ASP A 191 -6.25 5.52 -28.97
N LYS A 192 -5.90 4.24 -28.79
CA LYS A 192 -5.09 3.44 -29.73
C LYS A 192 -5.73 3.18 -31.09
N LYS A 193 -7.07 3.24 -31.19
CA LYS A 193 -7.79 3.02 -32.46
C LYS A 193 -8.00 4.32 -33.23
N ILE A 194 -7.53 5.44 -32.70
CA ILE A 194 -7.72 6.78 -33.23
C ILE A 194 -6.38 7.33 -33.70
N GLU A 195 -6.35 7.91 -34.90
CA GLU A 195 -5.13 8.51 -35.45
C GLU A 195 -4.76 9.83 -34.76
N SER A 196 -5.75 10.69 -34.52
CA SER A 196 -5.57 11.96 -33.83
C SER A 196 -6.82 12.32 -33.02
N ARG A 197 -6.60 12.82 -31.80
CA ARG A 197 -7.67 13.30 -30.91
C ARG A 197 -8.48 14.40 -31.59
N ASP A 198 -7.83 15.34 -32.26
CA ASP A 198 -8.50 16.44 -32.95
C ASP A 198 -9.35 15.95 -34.13
N ALA A 199 -8.87 14.96 -34.88
CA ALA A 199 -9.63 14.36 -35.97
C ALA A 199 -10.88 13.62 -35.44
N TYR A 200 -10.74 12.91 -34.32
CA TYR A 200 -11.86 12.24 -33.67
C TYR A 200 -12.90 13.23 -33.16
N PHE A 201 -12.50 14.28 -32.44
CA PHE A 201 -13.44 15.29 -31.95
C PHE A 201 -14.11 16.09 -33.07
N LYS A 202 -13.46 16.27 -34.23
CA LYS A 202 -14.10 16.86 -35.41
C LYS A 202 -15.17 15.94 -36.03
N GLY A 203 -14.93 14.63 -36.05
CA GLY A 203 -15.85 13.64 -36.62
C GLY A 203 -16.97 13.19 -35.67
N LEU A 204 -16.75 13.29 -34.35
CA LEU A 204 -17.65 12.80 -33.32
C LEU A 204 -19.07 13.42 -33.36
N PRO A 205 -19.25 14.74 -33.53
CA PRO A 205 -20.59 15.34 -33.59
C PRO A 205 -21.46 14.74 -34.70
N LYS A 206 -20.89 14.56 -35.90
CA LYS A 206 -21.58 13.95 -37.04
C LYS A 206 -21.93 12.49 -36.76
N LEU A 207 -21.05 11.76 -36.09
CA LEU A 207 -21.28 10.36 -35.71
C LEU A 207 -22.39 10.24 -34.66
N VAL A 208 -22.41 11.12 -33.65
CA VAL A 208 -23.47 11.20 -32.64
C VAL A 208 -24.81 11.52 -33.29
N GLU A 209 -24.87 12.55 -34.14
CA GLU A 209 -26.10 12.95 -34.85
C GLU A 209 -26.63 11.81 -35.74
N THR A 210 -25.75 11.15 -36.50
CA THR A 210 -26.12 10.01 -37.35
C THR A 210 -26.65 8.84 -36.52
N THR A 211 -26.04 8.60 -35.35
CA THR A 211 -26.45 7.52 -34.44
C THR A 211 -27.79 7.83 -33.79
N GLN A 212 -28.03 9.09 -33.37
CA GLN A 212 -29.32 9.53 -32.84
C GLN A 212 -30.44 9.41 -33.89
N LYS A 213 -30.20 9.85 -35.13
CA LYS A 213 -31.18 9.70 -36.22
C LYS A 213 -31.49 8.24 -36.52
N ASN A 214 -30.48 7.38 -36.53
CA ASN A 214 -30.68 5.94 -36.73
C ASN A 214 -31.43 5.30 -35.55
N GLU A 215 -31.14 5.74 -34.32
CA GLU A 215 -31.83 5.31 -33.09
C GLU A 215 -33.32 5.68 -33.16
N GLU A 216 -33.65 6.93 -33.52
CA GLU A 216 -35.03 7.40 -33.73
C GLU A 216 -35.75 6.55 -34.79
N SER A 217 -35.09 6.26 -35.91
CA SER A 217 -35.64 5.40 -36.96
C SER A 217 -35.92 3.96 -36.48
N VAL A 218 -35.09 3.43 -35.57
CA VAL A 218 -35.30 2.12 -34.95
C VAL A 218 -36.51 2.17 -34.01
N VAL A 219 -36.61 3.20 -33.15
CA VAL A 219 -37.76 3.44 -32.25
C VAL A 219 -39.07 3.49 -33.04
N GLU A 220 -39.10 4.23 -34.15
CA GLU A 220 -40.27 4.32 -35.02
C GLU A 220 -40.66 2.96 -35.59
N SER A 221 -39.70 2.18 -36.10
CA SER A 221 -39.98 0.84 -36.63
C SER A 221 -40.45 -0.15 -35.58
N TRP A 222 -40.00 0.00 -34.33
CA TRP A 222 -40.51 -0.81 -33.21
C TRP A 222 -41.94 -0.43 -32.84
N ALA A 223 -42.26 0.86 -32.86
CA ALA A 223 -43.64 1.34 -32.67
C ALA A 223 -44.57 0.86 -33.81
N GLU A 224 -44.10 0.83 -35.06
CA GLU A 224 -44.81 0.22 -36.20
C GLU A 224 -45.06 -1.28 -35.95
N PHE A 225 -44.07 -2.00 -35.42
CA PHE A 225 -44.18 -3.43 -35.10
C PHE A 225 -45.24 -3.70 -34.03
N LEU A 226 -45.27 -2.91 -32.95
CA LEU A 226 -46.25 -3.04 -31.87
C LEU A 226 -47.69 -2.75 -32.33
N LYS A 227 -47.87 -1.84 -33.31
CA LYS A 227 -49.18 -1.48 -33.87
C LYS A 227 -49.70 -2.48 -34.92
N ALA A 228 -48.84 -3.34 -35.46
CA ALA A 228 -49.21 -4.28 -36.52
C ALA A 228 -50.19 -5.36 -36.00
N LYS A 229 -51.34 -5.49 -36.69
CA LYS A 229 -52.42 -6.43 -36.33
C LYS A 229 -52.31 -7.80 -37.03
N SER A 230 -51.70 -7.85 -38.21
CA SER A 230 -51.53 -9.08 -39.02
C SER A 230 -50.17 -9.73 -38.80
N GLU A 231 -50.13 -11.07 -38.73
CA GLU A 231 -48.91 -11.86 -38.53
C GLU A 231 -47.93 -11.74 -39.71
N ALA A 232 -48.45 -11.66 -40.94
CA ALA A 232 -47.63 -11.45 -42.14
C ALA A 232 -46.96 -10.06 -42.16
N ASP A 233 -47.68 -9.03 -41.69
CA ASP A 233 -47.15 -7.66 -41.60
C ASP A 233 -46.13 -7.53 -40.47
N ARG A 234 -46.37 -8.20 -39.32
CA ARG A 234 -45.38 -8.30 -38.23
C ARG A 234 -44.06 -8.88 -38.71
N LYS A 235 -44.09 -9.95 -39.51
CA LYS A 235 -42.87 -10.59 -40.04
C LYS A 235 -42.11 -9.67 -41.00
N LYS A 236 -42.82 -8.94 -41.87
CA LYS A 236 -42.21 -7.94 -42.79
C LYS A 236 -41.62 -6.75 -42.03
N ILE A 237 -42.35 -6.20 -41.05
CA ILE A 237 -41.88 -5.07 -40.23
C ILE A 237 -40.70 -5.49 -39.36
N LEU A 238 -40.69 -6.71 -38.80
CA LEU A 238 -39.56 -7.24 -38.04
C LEU A 238 -38.29 -7.36 -38.91
N ALA A 239 -38.42 -7.77 -40.18
CA ALA A 239 -37.28 -7.80 -41.11
C ALA A 239 -36.76 -6.38 -41.42
N LYS A 240 -37.65 -5.40 -41.57
CA LYS A 240 -37.31 -3.97 -41.74
C LYS A 240 -36.62 -3.42 -40.48
N HIS A 241 -37.12 -3.74 -39.29
CA HIS A 241 -36.53 -3.37 -38.00
C HIS A 241 -35.11 -3.93 -37.86
N LYS A 242 -34.92 -5.24 -38.09
CA LYS A 242 -33.58 -5.87 -38.06
C LYS A 242 -32.60 -5.23 -39.03
N LYS A 243 -33.07 -4.78 -40.21
CA LYS A 243 -32.22 -4.06 -41.17
C LYS A 243 -31.80 -2.67 -40.65
N ARG A 244 -32.71 -1.92 -40.03
CA ARG A 244 -32.41 -0.62 -39.39
C ARG A 244 -31.48 -0.79 -38.19
N GLU A 245 -31.69 -1.82 -37.39
CA GLU A 245 -30.84 -2.19 -36.25
C GLU A 245 -29.42 -2.55 -36.71
N ALA A 246 -29.27 -3.29 -37.81
CA ALA A 246 -27.95 -3.60 -38.39
C ALA A 246 -27.21 -2.34 -38.85
N THR A 247 -27.92 -1.36 -39.44
CA THR A 247 -27.30 -0.08 -39.83
C THR A 247 -26.89 0.77 -38.63
N LEU A 248 -27.67 0.75 -37.55
CA LEU A 248 -27.33 1.40 -36.29
C LEU A 248 -26.09 0.74 -35.67
N ARG A 249 -26.06 -0.60 -35.63
CA ARG A 249 -24.95 -1.40 -35.09
C ARG A 249 -23.62 -1.10 -35.77
N ALA A 250 -23.62 -0.86 -37.07
CA ALA A 250 -22.42 -0.52 -37.83
C ALA A 250 -21.78 0.81 -37.38
N ASN A 251 -22.51 1.68 -36.67
CA ASN A 251 -21.95 2.92 -36.13
C ASN A 251 -21.27 2.71 -34.78
N PHE A 252 -21.67 1.71 -33.98
CA PHE A 252 -21.15 1.51 -32.62
C PHE A 252 -19.65 1.24 -32.59
N SER A 253 -19.14 0.44 -33.54
CA SER A 253 -17.71 0.13 -33.64
C SER A 253 -16.84 1.36 -33.94
N LYS A 254 -17.41 2.42 -34.53
CA LYS A 254 -16.72 3.67 -34.89
C LYS A 254 -16.51 4.61 -33.70
N PHE A 255 -17.23 4.41 -32.59
CA PHE A 255 -17.03 5.21 -31.38
C PHE A 255 -15.77 4.81 -30.61
N PHE A 256 -15.28 3.58 -30.80
CA PHE A 256 -14.08 3.04 -30.15
C PHE A 256 -14.12 3.10 -28.61
N PHE A 257 -15.29 2.90 -27.99
CA PHE A 257 -15.41 2.86 -26.53
C PHE A 257 -14.79 1.61 -25.92
N LYS A 258 -14.28 1.73 -24.70
CA LYS A 258 -13.70 0.64 -23.91
C LYS A 258 -14.78 -0.32 -23.39
N LEU A 259 -14.41 -1.58 -23.18
CA LEU A 259 -15.32 -2.60 -22.63
C LEU A 259 -15.91 -2.21 -21.27
N LYS A 260 -15.08 -1.59 -20.41
CA LYS A 260 -15.49 -1.13 -19.06
C LYS A 260 -16.72 -0.22 -19.07
N VAL A 261 -16.87 0.63 -20.09
CA VAL A 261 -18.03 1.53 -20.24
C VAL A 261 -19.33 0.75 -20.44
N TYR A 262 -19.23 -0.40 -21.10
CA TYR A 262 -20.35 -1.29 -21.32
C TYR A 262 -20.64 -2.16 -20.09
N GLU A 263 -19.62 -2.52 -19.32
CA GLU A 263 -19.81 -3.17 -18.00
C GLU A 263 -20.60 -2.26 -17.05
N GLU A 264 -20.27 -0.96 -16.99
CA GLU A 264 -21.04 0.04 -16.22
C GLU A 264 -22.52 0.10 -16.67
N TRP A 265 -22.77 -0.04 -17.98
CA TRP A 265 -24.14 -0.11 -18.51
C TRP A 265 -24.85 -1.41 -18.16
N LEU A 266 -24.16 -2.56 -18.20
CA LEU A 266 -24.71 -3.85 -17.80
C LEU A 266 -25.06 -3.88 -16.31
N GLU A 267 -24.23 -3.26 -15.46
CA GLU A 267 -24.52 -3.07 -14.03
C GLU A 267 -25.78 -2.21 -13.83
N ALA A 268 -25.93 -1.12 -14.59
CA ALA A 268 -27.14 -0.29 -14.54
C ALA A 268 -28.40 -1.05 -15.01
N LEU A 269 -28.25 -2.05 -15.88
CA LEU A 269 -29.34 -2.89 -16.37
C LEU A 269 -29.69 -4.04 -15.42
N GLN A 270 -28.83 -4.37 -14.45
CA GLN A 270 -29.01 -5.49 -13.52
C GLN A 270 -30.36 -5.49 -12.77
N PRO A 271 -30.88 -4.34 -12.27
CA PRO A 271 -32.18 -4.32 -11.60
C PRO A 271 -33.33 -4.76 -12.52
N VAL A 272 -33.30 -4.35 -13.79
CA VAL A 272 -34.29 -4.73 -14.80
C VAL A 272 -34.20 -6.22 -15.12
N LEU A 273 -32.98 -6.75 -15.22
CA LEU A 273 -32.76 -8.19 -15.46
C LEU A 273 -33.27 -9.03 -14.28
N SER A 274 -33.00 -8.60 -13.05
CA SER A 274 -33.51 -9.28 -11.86
C SER A 274 -35.03 -9.25 -11.79
N GLU A 275 -35.66 -8.13 -12.16
CA GLU A 275 -37.13 -8.03 -12.26
C GLU A 275 -37.66 -9.03 -13.29
N VAL A 276 -37.05 -9.13 -14.48
CA VAL A 276 -37.46 -10.09 -15.53
C VAL A 276 -37.31 -11.54 -15.06
N GLU A 277 -36.20 -11.88 -14.41
CA GLU A 277 -35.96 -13.23 -13.86
C GLU A 277 -36.98 -13.59 -12.78
N GLN A 278 -37.28 -12.66 -11.87
CA GLN A 278 -38.29 -12.85 -10.82
C GLN A 278 -39.68 -13.04 -11.42
N LEU A 279 -40.06 -12.23 -12.41
CA LEU A 279 -41.35 -12.33 -13.10
C LEU A 279 -41.48 -13.64 -13.88
N ASN A 280 -40.42 -14.08 -14.58
CA ASN A 280 -40.39 -15.38 -15.25
C ASN A 280 -40.51 -16.55 -14.26
N HIS A 281 -39.79 -16.50 -13.14
CA HIS A 281 -39.88 -17.53 -12.10
C HIS A 281 -41.28 -17.58 -11.46
N GLN A 282 -41.93 -16.43 -11.23
CA GLN A 282 -43.32 -16.38 -10.78
C GLN A 282 -44.29 -16.95 -11.82
N LEU A 283 -44.04 -16.68 -13.11
CA LEU A 283 -44.82 -17.24 -14.22
C LEU A 283 -44.68 -18.78 -14.29
N ASP A 284 -43.47 -19.31 -14.11
CA ASP A 284 -43.22 -20.76 -14.09
C ASP A 284 -43.88 -21.44 -12.89
N ARG A 285 -43.87 -20.80 -11.72
CA ARG A 285 -44.62 -21.25 -10.53
C ARG A 285 -46.13 -21.24 -10.76
N ALA A 286 -46.65 -20.24 -11.46
CA ALA A 286 -48.06 -20.16 -11.84
C ALA A 286 -48.45 -21.24 -12.87
N ARG A 287 -47.52 -21.64 -13.76
CA ARG A 287 -47.71 -22.73 -14.73
C ARG A 287 -47.66 -24.12 -14.08
N HIS A 288 -46.84 -24.31 -13.05
CA HIS A 288 -46.71 -25.55 -12.30
C HIS A 288 -46.97 -25.34 -10.79
N PRO A 289 -48.22 -25.10 -10.39
CA PRO A 289 -48.55 -24.76 -9.01
C PRO A 289 -48.38 -25.97 -8.09
N LYS A 290 -47.43 -25.89 -7.14
CA LYS A 290 -47.25 -26.90 -6.07
C LYS A 290 -47.99 -26.53 -4.78
N THR A 291 -48.30 -25.26 -4.58
CA THR A 291 -49.05 -24.75 -3.41
C THR A 291 -50.25 -23.89 -3.80
N LYS A 292 -51.23 -23.73 -2.90
CA LYS A 292 -52.38 -22.82 -3.09
C LYS A 292 -51.97 -21.36 -3.33
N LYS A 293 -50.80 -20.94 -2.82
CA LYS A 293 -50.23 -19.61 -3.06
C LYS A 293 -49.69 -19.46 -4.49
N ASP A 294 -49.18 -20.53 -5.09
CA ASP A 294 -48.69 -20.52 -6.48
C ASP A 294 -49.83 -20.42 -7.50
N ALA A 295 -50.98 -21.04 -7.20
CA ALA A 295 -52.19 -20.95 -8.03
C ALA A 295 -52.90 -19.59 -7.95
N ALA A 296 -52.62 -18.78 -6.92
CA ALA A 296 -53.18 -17.45 -6.73
C ALA A 296 -52.35 -16.34 -7.40
N ILE A 297 -51.23 -16.69 -8.06
CA ILE A 297 -50.38 -15.74 -8.77
C ILE A 297 -51.11 -15.24 -10.02
N ASP A 298 -51.25 -13.91 -10.16
CA ASP A 298 -51.88 -13.28 -11.32
C ASP A 298 -50.93 -13.30 -12.53
N SER A 299 -51.03 -14.37 -13.32
CA SER A 299 -50.29 -14.54 -14.58
C SER A 299 -50.59 -13.42 -15.61
N LYS A 300 -51.75 -12.75 -15.53
CA LYS A 300 -52.13 -11.69 -16.47
C LYS A 300 -51.42 -10.38 -16.14
N ALA A 301 -51.32 -10.02 -14.86
CA ALA A 301 -50.55 -8.87 -14.40
C ALA A 301 -49.04 -9.04 -14.70
N ILE A 302 -48.49 -10.23 -14.48
CA ILE A 302 -47.09 -10.55 -14.79
C ILE A 302 -46.81 -10.42 -16.29
N ASN A 303 -47.65 -11.00 -17.15
CA ASN A 303 -47.50 -10.87 -18.60
C ASN A 303 -47.65 -9.42 -19.09
N ALA A 304 -48.51 -8.62 -18.46
CA ALA A 304 -48.63 -7.20 -18.76
C ALA A 304 -47.35 -6.43 -18.40
N ARG A 305 -46.75 -6.73 -17.24
CA ARG A 305 -45.47 -6.13 -16.83
C ARG A 305 -44.30 -6.55 -17.71
N LEU A 306 -44.20 -7.84 -18.06
CA LEU A 306 -43.20 -8.33 -19.01
C LEU A 306 -43.33 -7.67 -20.38
N LYS A 307 -44.55 -7.45 -20.85
CA LYS A 307 -44.82 -6.71 -22.10
C LYS A 307 -44.46 -5.23 -21.99
N GLN A 308 -44.63 -4.62 -20.82
CA GLN A 308 -44.17 -3.24 -20.60
C GLN A 308 -42.63 -3.17 -20.68
N ILE A 309 -41.93 -4.10 -20.04
CA ILE A 309 -40.47 -4.19 -20.12
C ILE A 309 -40.01 -4.46 -21.56
N GLU A 310 -40.72 -5.31 -22.31
CA GLU A 310 -40.45 -5.54 -23.74
C GLU A 310 -40.56 -4.26 -24.59
N VAL A 311 -41.53 -3.39 -24.27
CA VAL A 311 -41.69 -2.10 -24.93
C VAL A 311 -40.57 -1.14 -24.55
N GLU A 312 -40.24 -1.04 -23.26
CA GLU A 312 -39.18 -0.16 -22.75
C GLU A 312 -37.79 -0.57 -23.27
N GLN A 313 -37.48 -1.87 -23.27
CA GLN A 313 -36.19 -2.41 -23.67
C GLN A 313 -36.09 -2.75 -25.16
N ARG A 314 -37.19 -2.63 -25.93
CA ARG A 314 -37.23 -2.88 -27.39
C ARG A 314 -36.66 -4.24 -27.81
N ILE A 315 -36.77 -5.22 -26.93
CA ILE A 315 -36.31 -6.59 -27.11
C ILE A 315 -37.18 -7.50 -26.26
N SER A 316 -37.40 -8.73 -26.73
CA SER A 316 -38.09 -9.73 -25.92
C SER A 316 -37.34 -9.97 -24.60
N PRO A 317 -38.02 -10.06 -23.44
CA PRO A 317 -37.37 -10.30 -22.16
C PRO A 317 -36.49 -11.57 -22.14
N ALA A 318 -36.90 -12.61 -22.89
CA ALA A 318 -36.11 -13.84 -23.02
C ALA A 318 -34.84 -13.63 -23.87
N ASP A 319 -34.94 -12.85 -24.95
CA ASP A 319 -33.80 -12.51 -25.78
C ASP A 319 -32.83 -11.58 -25.05
N LEU A 320 -33.33 -10.65 -24.22
CA LEU A 320 -32.52 -9.77 -23.37
C LEU A 320 -31.66 -10.58 -22.39
N LEU A 321 -32.26 -11.52 -21.67
CA LEU A 321 -31.54 -12.41 -20.77
C LEU A 321 -30.47 -13.22 -21.52
N ARG A 322 -30.81 -13.74 -22.71
CA ARG A 322 -29.84 -14.49 -23.54
C ARG A 322 -28.66 -13.61 -23.95
N VAL A 323 -28.91 -12.39 -24.44
CA VAL A 323 -27.85 -11.47 -24.90
C VAL A 323 -26.94 -11.07 -23.74
N VAL A 324 -27.50 -10.72 -22.58
CA VAL A 324 -26.71 -10.34 -21.40
C VAL A 324 -25.92 -11.53 -20.86
N HIS A 325 -26.53 -12.71 -20.81
CA HIS A 325 -25.83 -13.94 -20.41
C HIS A 325 -24.65 -14.23 -21.34
N GLN A 326 -24.87 -14.20 -22.66
CA GLN A 326 -23.82 -14.42 -23.66
C GLN A 326 -22.70 -13.40 -23.54
N THR A 327 -23.05 -12.13 -23.32
CA THR A 327 -22.08 -11.05 -23.10
C THR A 327 -21.23 -11.32 -21.87
N ASN A 328 -21.86 -11.66 -20.74
CA ASN A 328 -21.16 -11.98 -19.48
C ASN A 328 -20.24 -13.20 -19.61
N VAL A 329 -20.63 -14.22 -20.38
CA VAL A 329 -19.77 -15.38 -20.68
C VAL A 329 -18.50 -14.92 -21.40
N HIS A 330 -18.63 -14.10 -22.45
CA HIS A 330 -17.46 -13.62 -23.20
C HIS A 330 -16.59 -12.63 -22.40
N VAL A 331 -17.19 -11.79 -21.57
CA VAL A 331 -16.46 -10.93 -20.63
C VAL A 331 -15.64 -11.79 -19.67
N ARG A 332 -16.23 -12.84 -19.09
CA ARG A 332 -15.52 -13.79 -18.22
C ARG A 332 -14.40 -14.54 -18.94
N GLU A 333 -14.61 -14.95 -20.19
CA GLU A 333 -13.57 -15.56 -21.02
C GLU A 333 -12.39 -14.61 -21.25
N ALA A 334 -12.66 -13.33 -21.55
CA ALA A 334 -11.63 -12.31 -21.70
C ALA A 334 -10.85 -12.07 -20.39
N HIS A 335 -11.56 -11.97 -19.26
CA HIS A 335 -10.94 -11.85 -17.94
C HIS A 335 -10.07 -13.05 -17.60
N LYS A 336 -10.56 -14.28 -17.82
CA LYS A 336 -9.79 -15.51 -17.58
C LYS A 336 -8.51 -15.54 -18.40
N ALA A 337 -8.58 -15.17 -19.68
CA ALA A 337 -7.41 -15.10 -20.55
C ALA A 337 -6.40 -14.02 -20.10
N LYS A 338 -6.88 -12.86 -19.62
CA LYS A 338 -6.03 -11.83 -19.02
C LYS A 338 -5.35 -12.34 -17.75
N THR A 339 -6.08 -13.00 -16.86
CA THR A 339 -5.54 -13.59 -15.63
C THR A 339 -4.45 -14.62 -15.93
N GLU A 340 -4.69 -15.53 -16.88
CA GLU A 340 -3.69 -16.51 -17.32
C GLU A 340 -2.41 -15.83 -17.84
N MET A 341 -2.55 -14.74 -18.61
CA MET A 341 -1.41 -13.95 -19.09
C MET A 341 -0.63 -13.28 -17.95
N VAL A 342 -1.32 -12.79 -16.91
CA VAL A 342 -0.69 -12.18 -15.73
C VAL A 342 0.04 -13.24 -14.91
N GLU A 343 -0.61 -14.36 -14.59
CA GLU A 343 -0.08 -15.45 -13.77
C GLU A 343 1.23 -16.01 -14.33
N ALA A 344 1.28 -16.24 -15.64
CA ALA A 344 2.48 -16.71 -16.32
C ALA A 344 3.67 -15.74 -16.23
N ASN A 345 3.40 -14.43 -16.07
CA ASN A 345 4.39 -13.37 -16.08
C ASN A 345 4.73 -12.81 -14.69
N LEU A 346 4.19 -13.36 -13.61
CA LEU A 346 4.49 -12.91 -12.24
C LEU A 346 6.00 -12.98 -11.91
N ARG A 347 6.74 -13.96 -12.46
CA ARG A 347 8.20 -14.08 -12.28
C ARG A 347 8.96 -12.87 -12.80
N LEU A 348 8.47 -12.25 -13.89
CA LEU A 348 9.06 -11.04 -14.45
C LEU A 348 9.02 -9.90 -13.43
N VAL A 349 7.88 -9.72 -12.75
CA VAL A 349 7.70 -8.69 -11.72
C VAL A 349 8.72 -8.85 -10.61
N ILE A 350 8.91 -10.07 -10.10
CA ILE A 350 9.87 -10.36 -9.03
C ILE A 350 11.30 -10.00 -9.47
N SER A 351 11.70 -10.40 -10.68
CA SER A 351 13.05 -10.10 -11.19
C SER A 351 13.33 -8.60 -11.34
N ILE A 352 12.28 -7.79 -11.57
CA ILE A 352 12.37 -6.33 -11.62
C ILE A 352 12.37 -5.75 -10.20
N ALA A 353 11.42 -6.19 -9.35
CA ALA A 353 11.25 -5.71 -7.98
C ALA A 353 12.49 -5.93 -7.09
N LYS A 354 13.22 -7.03 -7.31
CA LYS A 354 14.49 -7.31 -6.62
C LYS A 354 15.53 -6.19 -6.72
N LYS A 355 15.49 -5.34 -7.76
CA LYS A 355 16.42 -4.20 -7.92
C LYS A 355 16.07 -2.99 -7.06
N TYR A 356 14.88 -3.00 -6.47
CA TYR A 356 14.30 -1.91 -5.70
C TYR A 356 14.11 -2.27 -4.23
N THR A 357 14.61 -3.42 -3.79
CA THR A 357 14.69 -3.77 -2.38
C THR A 357 15.53 -2.73 -1.62
N ASN A 358 15.24 -2.56 -0.34
CA ASN A 358 15.93 -1.61 0.55
C ASN A 358 15.75 -0.13 0.19
N ARG A 359 14.66 0.24 -0.48
CA ARG A 359 14.30 1.65 -0.77
C ARG A 359 13.17 2.20 0.13
N GLY A 360 12.94 1.56 1.27
CA GLY A 360 11.95 1.97 2.28
C GLY A 360 10.58 1.28 2.20
N LEU A 361 10.33 0.46 1.18
CA LEU A 361 9.10 -0.34 1.06
C LEU A 361 9.41 -1.84 1.24
N SER A 362 8.46 -2.60 1.79
CA SER A 362 8.58 -4.06 1.90
C SER A 362 8.67 -4.71 0.53
N PHE A 363 9.36 -5.85 0.44
CA PHE A 363 9.49 -6.58 -0.81
C PHE A 363 8.15 -7.07 -1.37
N LEU A 364 7.22 -7.46 -0.49
CA LEU A 364 5.86 -7.85 -0.89
C LEU A 364 5.11 -6.69 -1.52
N ASP A 365 5.18 -5.51 -0.92
CA ASP A 365 4.50 -4.32 -1.44
C ASP A 365 5.06 -3.92 -2.81
N LEU A 366 6.39 -3.99 -3.00
CA LEU A 366 7.02 -3.78 -4.30
C LEU A 366 6.52 -4.78 -5.36
N ILE A 367 6.33 -6.05 -4.97
CA ILE A 367 5.78 -7.07 -5.86
C ILE A 367 4.32 -6.74 -6.20
N GLN A 368 3.49 -6.36 -5.23
CA GLN A 368 2.08 -6.06 -5.48
C GLN A 368 1.91 -4.84 -6.39
N GLU A 369 2.67 -3.78 -6.17
CA GLU A 369 2.65 -2.60 -7.03
C GLU A 369 3.19 -2.92 -8.44
N GLY A 370 4.19 -3.80 -8.52
CA GLY A 370 4.66 -4.37 -9.77
C GLY A 370 3.59 -5.21 -10.50
N ASN A 371 2.82 -6.02 -9.78
CA ASN A 371 1.71 -6.81 -10.31
C ASN A 371 0.59 -5.91 -10.84
N MET A 372 0.29 -4.81 -10.14
CA MET A 372 -0.62 -3.77 -10.62
C MET A 372 -0.13 -3.13 -11.93
N GLY A 373 1.18 -2.89 -12.04
CA GLY A 373 1.82 -2.46 -13.28
C GLY A 373 1.72 -3.49 -14.41
N LEU A 374 1.93 -4.77 -14.10
CA LEU A 374 1.80 -5.88 -15.05
C LEU A 374 0.38 -6.02 -15.58
N MET A 375 -0.65 -5.94 -14.72
CA MET A 375 -2.05 -5.99 -15.14
C MET A 375 -2.38 -4.87 -16.15
N LYS A 376 -1.92 -3.64 -15.88
CA LYS A 376 -2.06 -2.52 -16.83
C LYS A 376 -1.30 -2.75 -18.14
N ALA A 377 -0.16 -3.44 -18.09
CA ALA A 377 0.59 -3.81 -19.28
C ALA A 377 -0.16 -4.82 -20.13
N VAL A 378 -0.77 -5.85 -19.52
CA VAL A 378 -1.59 -6.87 -20.22
C VAL A 378 -2.77 -6.22 -20.93
N GLU A 379 -3.51 -5.33 -20.25
CA GLU A 379 -4.64 -4.60 -20.86
C GLU A 379 -4.24 -3.74 -22.08
N LYS A 380 -3.00 -3.25 -22.11
CA LYS A 380 -2.51 -2.36 -23.15
C LYS A 380 -1.54 -3.03 -24.12
N PHE A 381 -1.33 -4.33 -24.03
CA PHE A 381 -0.39 -5.00 -24.91
C PHE A 381 -0.94 -5.15 -26.32
N GLU A 382 -0.08 -5.00 -27.33
CA GLU A 382 -0.43 -5.15 -28.75
C GLU A 382 0.56 -6.09 -29.42
N TYR A 383 0.13 -7.34 -29.65
CA TYR A 383 0.98 -8.36 -30.27
C TYR A 383 1.31 -8.05 -31.74
N ARG A 384 0.48 -7.26 -32.44
CA ARG A 384 0.66 -6.89 -33.86
C ARG A 384 1.91 -6.05 -34.12
N ARG A 385 2.44 -5.37 -33.10
CA ARG A 385 3.70 -4.60 -33.20
C ARG A 385 4.95 -5.49 -33.27
N GLY A 386 4.82 -6.79 -32.98
CA GLY A 386 5.91 -7.77 -33.12
C GLY A 386 6.91 -7.81 -31.96
N TYR A 387 6.86 -6.88 -31.00
CA TYR A 387 7.69 -6.90 -29.79
C TYR A 387 7.24 -8.00 -28.80
N LYS A 388 8.20 -8.53 -28.02
CA LYS A 388 7.90 -9.48 -26.94
C LYS A 388 7.13 -8.79 -25.81
N PHE A 389 6.23 -9.52 -25.15
CA PHE A 389 5.46 -8.96 -24.04
C PHE A 389 6.34 -8.46 -22.89
N SER A 390 7.38 -9.22 -22.53
CA SER A 390 8.32 -8.86 -21.46
C SER A 390 8.98 -7.49 -21.64
N THR A 391 9.32 -7.10 -22.87
CA THR A 391 9.92 -5.79 -23.18
C THR A 391 8.95 -4.66 -22.87
N TYR A 392 7.68 -4.83 -23.24
CA TYR A 392 6.63 -3.85 -22.98
C TYR A 392 6.26 -3.80 -21.49
N ALA A 393 6.06 -4.96 -20.87
CA ALA A 393 5.67 -5.10 -19.47
C ALA A 393 6.72 -4.52 -18.51
N THR A 394 8.01 -4.67 -18.83
CA THR A 394 9.10 -4.14 -18.00
C THR A 394 8.96 -2.64 -17.74
N TRP A 395 8.51 -1.86 -18.72
CA TRP A 395 8.34 -0.41 -18.57
C TRP A 395 7.21 -0.08 -17.59
N TRP A 396 6.05 -0.72 -17.73
CA TRP A 396 4.89 -0.53 -16.84
C TRP A 396 5.16 -1.00 -15.41
N ILE A 397 5.82 -2.15 -15.25
CA ILE A 397 6.20 -2.69 -13.93
C ILE A 397 7.16 -1.73 -13.25
N ARG A 398 8.22 -1.28 -13.95
CA ARG A 398 9.19 -0.33 -13.41
C ARG A 398 8.54 0.99 -13.02
N GLN A 399 7.64 1.51 -13.86
CA GLN A 399 6.94 2.76 -13.60
C GLN A 399 6.05 2.65 -12.36
N ALA A 400 5.31 1.55 -12.21
CA ALA A 400 4.45 1.31 -11.05
C ALA A 400 5.26 1.22 -9.75
N ILE A 401 6.32 0.41 -9.74
CA ILE A 401 7.22 0.26 -8.58
C ILE A 401 7.87 1.59 -8.21
N THR A 402 8.47 2.29 -9.19
CA THR A 402 9.16 3.57 -8.92
C THR A 402 8.21 4.63 -8.39
N ARG A 403 6.96 4.65 -8.91
CA ARG A 403 5.92 5.55 -8.44
C ARG A 403 5.44 5.22 -7.03
N SER A 404 5.22 3.94 -6.72
CA SER A 404 4.83 3.52 -5.36
C SER A 404 5.92 3.89 -4.33
N ILE A 405 7.20 3.65 -4.65
CA ILE A 405 8.30 4.06 -3.78
C ILE A 405 8.26 5.57 -3.53
N ALA A 406 8.06 6.36 -4.58
CA ALA A 406 7.95 7.81 -4.44
C ALA A 406 6.71 8.23 -3.62
N ASP A 407 5.59 7.53 -3.76
CA ASP A 407 4.32 7.89 -3.15
C ASP A 407 4.17 7.43 -1.68
N GLN A 408 4.76 6.30 -1.30
CA GLN A 408 4.49 5.58 -0.05
C GLN A 408 5.73 5.28 0.81
N ALA A 409 6.96 5.28 0.27
CA ALA A 409 8.12 4.80 1.02
C ALA A 409 8.62 5.74 2.13
N ARG A 410 8.06 6.94 2.27
CA ARG A 410 8.43 7.93 3.30
C ARG A 410 7.23 8.21 4.21
N THR A 411 7.50 8.37 5.51
CA THR A 411 6.50 8.78 6.51
C THR A 411 5.86 10.13 6.16
N ILE A 412 6.68 11.08 5.69
CA ILE A 412 6.22 12.37 5.18
C ILE A 412 6.23 12.30 3.66
N ARG A 413 5.04 12.36 3.06
CA ARG A 413 4.85 12.26 1.61
C ARG A 413 5.47 13.46 0.88
N ILE A 414 6.35 13.18 -0.08
CA ILE A 414 6.95 14.19 -0.97
C ILE A 414 6.39 13.98 -2.39
N PRO A 415 5.99 15.05 -3.12
CA PRO A 415 5.54 14.91 -4.50
C PRO A 415 6.57 14.23 -5.43
N VAL A 416 6.11 13.44 -6.39
CA VAL A 416 6.98 12.63 -7.28
C VAL A 416 8.05 13.46 -8.00
N HIS A 417 7.67 14.63 -8.56
CA HIS A 417 8.63 15.50 -9.26
C HIS A 417 9.75 16.02 -8.32
N MET A 418 9.46 16.21 -7.04
CA MET A 418 10.46 16.60 -6.04
C MET A 418 11.41 15.44 -5.72
N ILE A 419 10.91 14.21 -5.72
CA ILE A 419 11.75 13.01 -5.52
C ILE A 419 12.66 12.78 -6.74
N GLU A 420 12.17 13.05 -7.96
CA GLU A 420 13.00 13.04 -9.16
C GLU A 420 14.13 14.07 -9.07
N THR A 421 13.83 15.30 -8.64
CA THR A 421 14.88 16.32 -8.42
C THR A 421 15.84 15.93 -7.32
N LEU A 422 15.36 15.33 -6.23
CA LEU A 422 16.19 14.86 -5.12
C LEU A 422 17.14 13.75 -5.57
N ASN A 423 16.66 12.78 -6.36
CA ASN A 423 17.52 11.72 -6.89
C ASN A 423 18.60 12.28 -7.83
N LYS A 424 18.28 13.32 -8.62
CA LYS A 424 19.27 14.02 -9.44
C LYS A 424 20.32 14.73 -8.58
N VAL A 425 19.89 15.46 -7.54
CA VAL A 425 20.79 16.11 -6.57
C VAL A 425 21.70 15.08 -5.93
N MET A 426 21.17 13.95 -5.46
CA MET A 426 21.97 12.87 -4.86
C MET A 426 22.93 12.22 -5.86
N GLN A 427 22.54 12.09 -7.13
CA GLN A 427 23.40 11.54 -8.17
C GLN A 427 24.56 12.48 -8.48
N VAL A 428 24.30 13.79 -8.63
CA VAL A 428 25.32 14.81 -8.84
C VAL A 428 26.24 14.91 -7.61
N GLN A 429 25.67 14.92 -6.40
CA GLN A 429 26.44 14.89 -5.15
C GLN A 429 27.41 13.70 -5.11
N LYS A 430 26.95 12.50 -5.52
CA LYS A 430 27.82 11.31 -5.56
C LYS A 430 28.91 11.42 -6.63
N GLN A 431 28.62 12.04 -7.76
CA GLN A 431 29.60 12.30 -8.81
C GLN A 431 30.67 13.30 -8.35
N LEU A 432 30.25 14.44 -7.78
CA LEU A 432 31.15 15.47 -7.25
C LEU A 432 31.99 14.94 -6.09
N LEU A 433 31.44 14.08 -5.24
CA LEU A 433 32.20 13.41 -4.18
C LEU A 433 33.32 12.53 -4.75
N GLN A 434 33.07 11.88 -5.90
CA GLN A 434 34.09 11.09 -6.59
C GLN A 434 35.15 11.95 -7.28
N GLU A 435 34.78 13.13 -7.78
CA GLU A 435 35.68 14.05 -8.48
C GLU A 435 36.54 14.89 -7.52
N PHE A 436 35.94 15.44 -6.46
CA PHE A 436 36.61 16.31 -5.49
C PHE A 436 37.20 15.57 -4.28
N GLY A 437 36.69 14.38 -3.96
CA GLY A 437 37.15 13.58 -2.82
C GLY A 437 36.69 14.10 -1.44
N HIS A 438 35.83 15.11 -1.38
CA HIS A 438 35.15 15.57 -0.17
C HIS A 438 33.63 15.64 -0.38
N GLU A 439 32.87 15.77 0.72
CA GLU A 439 31.43 16.02 0.60
C GLU A 439 31.21 17.39 -0.06
N PRO A 440 30.45 17.47 -1.16
CA PRO A 440 30.32 18.70 -1.92
C PRO A 440 29.39 19.68 -1.21
N THR A 441 29.71 20.97 -1.31
CA THR A 441 28.91 22.03 -0.71
C THR A 441 27.59 22.23 -1.49
N PRO A 442 26.51 22.75 -0.86
CA PRO A 442 25.28 23.06 -1.59
C PRO A 442 25.46 24.06 -2.74
N GLU A 443 26.51 24.89 -2.67
CA GLU A 443 26.90 25.84 -3.74
C GLU A 443 27.48 25.10 -4.94
N GLU A 444 28.43 24.18 -4.74
CA GLU A 444 29.00 23.36 -5.82
C GLU A 444 27.93 22.51 -6.54
N VAL A 445 27.01 21.92 -5.78
CA VAL A 445 25.91 21.13 -6.37
C VAL A 445 24.94 22.03 -7.15
N ALA A 446 24.73 23.27 -6.68
CA ALA A 446 23.87 24.25 -7.34
C ALA A 446 24.46 24.71 -8.68
N ASP A 447 25.77 24.96 -8.71
CA ASP A 447 26.50 25.36 -9.92
C ASP A 447 26.44 24.26 -10.99
N GLU A 448 26.71 23.00 -10.62
CA GLU A 448 26.65 21.86 -11.56
C GLU A 448 25.23 21.61 -12.08
N MET A 449 24.22 21.76 -11.22
CA MET A 449 22.81 21.56 -11.60
C MET A 449 22.17 22.77 -12.27
N ASN A 450 22.84 23.93 -12.33
CA ASN A 450 22.28 25.22 -12.75
C ASN A 450 20.97 25.57 -12.00
N LEU A 451 20.94 25.33 -10.70
CA LEU A 451 19.80 25.63 -9.83
C LEU A 451 20.19 26.69 -8.78
N PRO A 452 19.26 27.50 -8.26
CA PRO A 452 19.56 28.40 -7.15
C PRO A 452 19.99 27.63 -5.89
N VAL A 453 21.01 28.13 -5.18
CA VAL A 453 21.55 27.51 -3.94
C VAL A 453 20.46 27.29 -2.90
N GLU A 454 19.55 28.26 -2.70
CA GLU A 454 18.42 28.14 -1.78
C GLU A 454 17.53 26.92 -2.10
N ARG A 455 17.35 26.64 -3.39
CA ARG A 455 16.51 25.52 -3.85
C ARG A 455 17.18 24.18 -3.56
N VAL A 456 18.49 24.08 -3.78
CA VAL A 456 19.27 22.88 -3.46
C VAL A 456 19.28 22.64 -1.95
N GLN A 457 19.48 23.68 -1.15
CA GLN A 457 19.40 23.59 0.32
C GLN A 457 18.03 23.11 0.81
N GLN A 458 16.93 23.61 0.23
CA GLN A 458 15.59 23.12 0.54
C GLN A 458 15.44 21.63 0.20
N ILE A 459 15.93 21.19 -0.97
CA ILE A 459 15.86 19.78 -1.38
C ILE A 459 16.69 18.90 -0.45
N MET A 460 17.88 19.34 -0.05
CA MET A 460 18.72 18.61 0.92
C MET A 460 18.06 18.51 2.30
N LYS A 461 17.41 19.57 2.78
CA LYS A 461 16.61 19.52 4.02
C LYS A 461 15.46 18.54 3.93
N MET A 462 14.74 18.51 2.80
CA MET A 462 13.65 17.56 2.55
C MET A 462 14.14 16.10 2.42
N ALA A 463 15.42 15.89 2.10
CA ALA A 463 15.97 14.55 1.93
C ALA A 463 16.11 13.78 3.26
N GLN A 464 16.24 14.50 4.37
CA GLN A 464 16.41 13.94 5.72
C GLN A 464 15.21 13.05 6.09
N GLN A 465 15.50 11.88 6.64
CA GLN A 465 14.49 10.95 7.13
C GLN A 465 14.21 11.21 8.61
N PRO A 466 12.94 11.14 9.06
CA PRO A 466 12.63 11.23 10.47
C PRO A 466 13.24 10.07 11.24
N ILE A 467 13.77 10.35 12.42
CA ILE A 467 14.36 9.37 13.33
C ILE A 467 13.26 8.85 14.26
N SER A 468 13.37 7.59 14.71
CA SER A 468 12.44 7.03 15.69
C SER A 468 12.65 7.68 17.06
N LEU A 469 11.55 7.99 17.76
CA LEU A 469 11.62 8.46 19.16
C LEU A 469 12.18 7.41 20.11
N GLN A 470 12.06 6.13 19.74
CA GLN A 470 12.58 5.00 20.51
C GLN A 470 14.02 4.64 20.12
N SER A 471 14.67 5.40 19.25
CA SER A 471 16.08 5.19 18.97
C SER A 471 16.86 5.40 20.28
N PRO A 472 17.63 4.39 20.74
CA PRO A 472 18.42 4.53 21.96
C PRO A 472 19.49 5.60 21.75
N VAL A 473 19.77 6.36 22.81
CA VAL A 473 20.79 7.41 22.81
C VAL A 473 21.88 7.03 23.80
N GLY A 474 23.07 6.74 23.30
CA GLY A 474 24.21 6.27 24.10
C GLY A 474 24.27 4.75 24.24
N ASP A 475 25.14 4.27 25.15
CA ASP A 475 25.36 2.83 25.40
C ASP A 475 24.41 2.24 26.47
N GLY A 476 23.55 3.06 27.07
CA GLY A 476 22.54 2.61 28.03
C GLY A 476 21.21 2.31 27.36
N ASP A 477 20.65 1.13 27.63
CA ASP A 477 19.36 0.69 27.07
C ASP A 477 18.14 1.48 27.60
N ASP A 478 18.31 2.27 28.67
CA ASP A 478 17.21 2.97 29.36
C ASP A 478 16.89 4.36 28.80
N THR A 479 17.77 4.97 27.99
CA THR A 479 17.58 6.35 27.52
C THR A 479 17.23 6.40 26.03
N SER A 480 16.01 6.84 25.72
CA SER A 480 15.51 6.98 24.35
C SER A 480 15.61 8.43 23.86
N PHE A 481 15.66 8.62 22.54
CA PHE A 481 15.67 9.96 21.94
C PHE A 481 14.44 10.80 22.36
N GLY A 482 13.28 10.14 22.51
CA GLY A 482 12.04 10.77 22.91
C GLY A 482 12.10 11.44 24.29
N ASP A 483 12.94 10.96 25.20
CA ASP A 483 13.05 11.49 26.56
C ASP A 483 13.70 12.88 26.59
N PHE A 484 14.41 13.26 25.52
CA PHE A 484 15.06 14.57 25.38
C PHE A 484 14.18 15.63 24.71
N ILE A 485 12.99 15.26 24.23
CA ILE A 485 12.11 16.20 23.53
C ILE A 485 11.24 16.94 24.53
N GLU A 486 11.51 18.23 24.71
CA GLU A 486 10.68 19.11 25.55
C GLU A 486 9.29 19.37 24.92
N ASP A 487 8.26 19.41 25.76
CA ASP A 487 6.92 19.85 25.35
C ASP A 487 6.81 21.37 25.44
N LYS A 488 6.89 22.04 24.27
CA LYS A 488 6.74 23.50 24.15
C LYS A 488 5.29 24.00 24.27
N SER A 489 4.32 23.09 24.23
CA SER A 489 2.91 23.44 24.34
C SER A 489 2.42 23.50 25.79
N ALA A 490 3.15 22.89 26.71
CA ALA A 490 2.85 22.94 28.13
C ALA A 490 3.02 24.37 28.66
N GLU A 491 1.97 24.89 29.30
CA GLU A 491 2.03 26.18 29.97
C GLU A 491 2.97 26.09 31.17
N ASN A 492 4.04 26.88 31.15
CA ASN A 492 4.97 26.94 32.28
C ASN A 492 4.25 27.56 33.50
N PRO A 493 4.23 26.89 34.67
CA PRO A 493 3.63 27.45 35.89
C PRO A 493 4.21 28.83 36.27
N TYR A 494 5.49 29.07 35.97
CA TYR A 494 6.11 30.37 36.17
C TYR A 494 5.46 31.45 35.30
N ASP A 495 5.27 31.18 34.01
CA ASP A 495 4.64 32.13 33.09
C ASP A 495 3.17 32.37 33.48
N MET A 496 2.45 31.31 33.86
CA MET A 496 1.05 31.42 34.29
C MET A 496 0.88 32.22 35.58
N THR A 497 1.80 32.06 36.54
CA THR A 497 1.82 32.88 37.76
C THR A 497 2.17 34.32 37.43
N ALA A 498 3.16 34.57 36.55
CA ALA A 498 3.52 35.90 36.08
C ALA A 498 2.35 36.61 35.38
N TYR A 499 1.62 35.93 34.48
CA TYR A 499 0.43 36.47 33.82
C TYR A 499 -0.71 36.75 34.81
N SER A 500 -0.90 35.89 35.81
CA SER A 500 -1.92 36.10 36.85
C SER A 500 -1.60 37.31 37.74
N LEU A 501 -0.34 37.45 38.15
CA LEU A 501 0.15 38.58 38.95
C LEU A 501 0.10 39.90 38.15
N LEU A 502 0.46 39.86 36.87
CA LEU A 502 0.32 40.99 35.95
C LEU A 502 -1.16 41.40 35.81
N ARG A 503 -2.07 40.43 35.65
CA ARG A 503 -3.51 40.70 35.57
C ARG A 503 -4.03 41.38 36.84
N GLU A 504 -3.67 40.88 38.02
CA GLU A 504 -4.04 41.48 39.30
C GLU A 504 -3.52 42.93 39.41
N LYS A 505 -2.26 43.17 39.06
CA LYS A 505 -1.66 44.52 39.11
C LYS A 505 -2.26 45.48 38.08
N ILE A 506 -2.64 44.98 36.90
CA ILE A 506 -3.39 45.78 35.91
C ILE A 506 -4.75 46.19 36.49
N ILE A 507 -5.46 45.28 37.17
CA ILE A 507 -6.74 45.59 37.83
C ILE A 507 -6.54 46.67 38.91
N ASP A 508 -5.52 46.52 39.77
CA ASP A 508 -5.17 47.52 40.79
C ASP A 508 -4.94 48.92 40.19
N VAL A 509 -4.17 49.00 39.09
CA VAL A 509 -3.90 50.28 38.41
C VAL A 509 -5.16 50.83 37.73
N LEU A 510 -6.01 49.98 37.18
CA LEU A 510 -7.28 50.37 36.56
C LEU A 510 -8.29 50.91 37.58
N ASP A 511 -8.31 50.40 38.81
CA ASP A 511 -9.16 50.91 39.89
C ASP A 511 -8.74 52.30 40.39
N SER A 512 -7.49 52.72 40.12
CA SER A 512 -7.06 54.11 40.36
C SER A 512 -7.58 55.13 39.33
N LEU A 513 -8.22 54.67 38.25
CA LEU A 513 -8.88 55.51 37.26
C LEU A 513 -10.35 55.76 37.63
N THR A 514 -10.97 56.74 36.99
CA THR A 514 -12.42 56.94 37.18
C THR A 514 -13.20 55.77 36.58
N ASP A 515 -14.37 55.43 37.13
CA ASP A 515 -15.21 54.31 36.64
C ASP A 515 -15.55 54.38 35.15
N ARG A 516 -15.58 55.59 34.59
CA ARG A 516 -15.81 55.79 33.16
C ARG A 516 -14.57 55.50 32.33
N GLU A 517 -13.38 55.89 32.79
CA GLU A 517 -12.09 55.60 32.14
C GLU A 517 -11.77 54.10 32.22
N ARG A 518 -11.95 53.48 33.40
CA ARG A 518 -11.74 52.04 33.63
C ARG A 518 -12.59 51.19 32.71
N ARG A 519 -13.91 51.44 32.65
CA ARG A 519 -14.81 50.66 31.79
C ARG A 519 -14.56 50.86 30.30
N VAL A 520 -14.11 52.05 29.87
CA VAL A 520 -13.71 52.27 28.47
C VAL A 520 -12.49 51.42 28.13
N LEU A 521 -11.47 51.38 28.98
CA LEU A 521 -10.27 50.56 28.75
C LEU A 521 -10.57 49.06 28.83
N SER A 522 -11.35 48.61 29.82
CA SER A 522 -11.67 47.19 30.00
C SER A 522 -12.43 46.61 28.80
N LEU A 523 -13.39 47.37 28.26
CA LEU A 523 -14.17 46.99 27.08
C LEU A 523 -13.37 47.12 25.78
N ARG A 524 -12.47 48.10 25.69
CA ARG A 524 -11.64 48.31 24.49
C ARG A 524 -10.61 47.21 24.32
N PHE A 525 -9.93 46.82 25.39
CA PHE A 525 -8.89 45.80 25.38
C PHE A 525 -9.39 44.40 25.75
N GLY A 526 -10.67 44.24 26.07
CA GLY A 526 -11.27 42.94 26.38
C GLY A 526 -10.72 42.32 27.67
N LEU A 527 -10.40 43.12 28.67
CA LEU A 527 -9.72 42.65 29.91
C LEU A 527 -10.59 41.76 30.81
N VAL A 528 -11.91 41.73 30.56
CA VAL A 528 -12.89 40.98 31.39
C VAL A 528 -13.43 39.78 30.62
N ASP A 529 -13.82 39.98 29.36
CA ASP A 529 -14.50 39.00 28.51
C ASP A 529 -13.60 38.43 27.40
N GLY A 530 -12.35 38.89 27.28
CA GLY A 530 -11.41 38.46 26.24
C GLY A 530 -11.65 39.05 24.85
N TYR A 531 -12.74 39.81 24.67
CA TYR A 531 -13.13 40.38 23.37
C TYR A 531 -12.82 41.88 23.30
N SER A 532 -11.86 42.24 22.44
CA SER A 532 -11.59 43.66 22.15
C SER A 532 -12.73 44.27 21.31
N ARG A 533 -13.30 45.38 21.77
CA ARG A 533 -14.41 46.08 21.09
C ARG A 533 -13.93 47.31 20.35
N THR A 534 -14.54 47.64 19.22
CA THR A 534 -14.16 48.86 18.46
C THR A 534 -14.56 50.14 19.19
N LEU A 535 -13.90 51.27 18.89
CA LEU A 535 -14.24 52.57 19.50
C LEU A 535 -15.70 52.98 19.26
N GLU A 536 -16.28 52.53 18.15
CA GLU A 536 -17.67 52.79 17.80
C GLU A 536 -18.63 51.92 18.61
N GLU A 537 -18.34 50.63 18.79
CA GLU A 537 -19.11 49.72 19.66
C GLU A 537 -19.10 50.18 21.11
N VAL A 538 -17.94 50.57 21.63
CA VAL A 538 -17.80 51.15 22.97
C VAL A 538 -18.60 52.47 23.05
N GLY A 539 -18.54 53.30 22.01
CA GLY A 539 -19.32 54.54 21.91
C GLY A 539 -20.83 54.32 22.00
N LYS A 540 -21.34 53.28 21.32
CA LYS A 540 -22.76 52.88 21.38
C LYS A 540 -23.18 52.51 22.80
N GLN A 541 -22.35 51.79 23.55
CA GLN A 541 -22.66 51.38 24.94
C GLN A 541 -22.66 52.55 25.92
N PHE A 542 -21.74 53.50 25.78
CA PHE A 542 -21.70 54.69 26.62
C PHE A 542 -22.60 55.83 26.14
N LYS A 543 -23.33 55.65 25.02
CA LYS A 543 -24.13 56.68 24.34
C LYS A 543 -23.32 57.94 24.04
N VAL A 544 -22.10 57.77 23.51
CA VAL A 544 -21.21 58.88 23.14
C VAL A 544 -20.60 58.66 21.76
N THR A 545 -20.15 59.73 21.13
CA THR A 545 -19.47 59.65 19.83
C THR A 545 -18.15 58.87 19.93
N ARG A 546 -17.78 58.22 18.83
CA ARG A 546 -16.49 57.51 18.67
C ARG A 546 -15.29 58.37 19.11
N GLU A 547 -15.27 59.63 18.68
CA GLU A 547 -14.17 60.55 18.99
C GLU A 547 -14.07 60.85 20.50
N ARG A 548 -15.21 60.89 21.19
CA ARG A 548 -15.20 61.10 22.64
C ARG A 548 -14.66 59.89 23.40
N ILE A 549 -14.91 58.67 22.94
CA ILE A 549 -14.28 57.46 23.50
C ILE A 549 -12.77 57.49 23.28
N ARG A 550 -12.31 57.86 22.08
CA ARG A 550 -10.87 58.04 21.78
C ARG A 550 -10.20 59.04 22.72
N GLN A 551 -10.86 60.16 23.02
CA GLN A 551 -10.36 61.16 23.98
C GLN A 551 -10.26 60.59 25.40
N ILE A 552 -11.27 59.83 25.85
CA ILE A 552 -11.29 59.21 27.18
C ILE A 552 -10.17 58.15 27.28
N GLU A 553 -9.98 57.33 26.25
CA GLU A 553 -8.89 56.35 26.15
C GLU A 553 -7.52 57.02 26.23
N ALA A 554 -7.27 58.03 25.39
CA ALA A 554 -5.98 58.75 25.38
C ALA A 554 -5.69 59.41 26.74
N LYS A 555 -6.73 59.97 27.39
CA LYS A 555 -6.63 60.55 28.73
C LYS A 555 -6.32 59.49 29.80
N ALA A 556 -6.98 58.34 29.74
CA ALA A 556 -6.77 57.23 30.67
C ALA A 556 -5.37 56.62 30.52
N LEU A 557 -4.90 56.39 29.29
CA LEU A 557 -3.54 55.94 29.01
C LEU A 557 -2.49 56.96 29.47
N ARG A 558 -2.74 58.27 29.29
CA ARG A 558 -1.85 59.32 29.82
C ARG A 558 -1.75 59.29 31.34
N LYS A 559 -2.85 59.02 32.05
CA LYS A 559 -2.86 58.85 33.51
C LYS A 559 -2.10 57.59 33.94
N MET A 560 -2.25 56.47 33.22
CA MET A 560 -1.50 55.23 33.49
C MET A 560 0.00 55.39 33.29
N ARG A 561 0.42 56.24 32.34
CA ARG A 561 1.84 56.57 32.10
C ARG A 561 2.49 57.43 33.20
N HIS A 562 1.74 57.88 34.21
CA HIS A 562 2.31 58.65 35.32
C HIS A 562 3.30 57.78 36.13
N PRO A 563 4.48 58.31 36.52
CA PRO A 563 5.55 57.55 37.19
C PRO A 563 5.11 56.70 38.39
N THR A 564 4.13 57.18 39.18
CA THR A 564 3.58 56.46 40.33
C THR A 564 2.87 55.16 39.94
N ARG A 565 2.13 55.15 38.82
CA ARG A 565 1.33 54.00 38.36
C ARG A 565 2.14 53.08 37.47
N ILE A 566 3.01 53.64 36.63
CA ILE A 566 3.90 52.84 35.77
C ILE A 566 4.91 52.03 36.60
N ARG A 567 5.39 52.55 37.74
CA ARG A 567 6.29 51.81 38.64
C ARG A 567 5.69 50.49 39.14
N GLN A 568 4.37 50.40 39.29
CA GLN A 568 3.69 49.17 39.71
C GLN A 568 3.63 48.12 38.59
N LEU A 569 3.71 48.55 37.34
CA LEU A 569 3.69 47.68 36.16
C LEU A 569 5.10 47.44 35.57
N HIS A 570 6.07 48.28 35.93
CA HIS A 570 7.43 48.25 35.38
C HIS A 570 8.15 46.92 35.65
N GLY A 571 7.82 46.23 36.74
CA GLY A 571 8.40 44.92 37.07
C GLY A 571 7.98 43.77 36.16
N PHE A 572 6.94 43.94 35.34
CA PHE A 572 6.44 42.93 34.39
C PHE A 572 6.80 43.23 32.94
N PHE A 573 7.49 44.35 32.69
CA PHE A 573 8.12 44.58 31.40
C PHE A 573 9.49 43.93 31.46
N ASP A 574 9.56 42.65 31.10
CA ASP A 574 10.85 41.96 30.96
C ASP A 574 11.74 42.76 29.99
N ALA A 575 12.97 43.01 30.41
CA ALA A 575 13.96 43.80 29.69
C ALA A 575 14.28 43.25 28.28
N GLU A 576 13.95 41.99 27.99
CA GLU A 576 14.20 41.35 26.68
C GLU A 576 13.21 41.79 25.59
N GLN A 577 11.97 42.19 25.92
CA GLN A 577 11.00 42.64 24.91
C GLN A 577 11.25 44.09 24.45
N ILE A 578 11.92 44.90 25.27
CA ILE A 578 12.25 46.29 24.95
C ILE A 578 13.30 46.33 23.84
N ASP A 579 14.30 45.43 23.86
CA ASP A 579 15.32 45.35 22.80
C ASP A 579 14.72 44.87 21.48
N ASN A 580 13.80 43.90 21.50
CA ASN A 580 13.11 43.46 20.29
C ASN A 580 12.17 44.53 19.71
N ALA A 581 11.43 45.26 20.55
CA ALA A 581 10.58 46.35 20.09
C ALA A 581 11.38 47.56 19.57
N GLN A 582 12.52 47.88 20.19
CA GLN A 582 13.44 48.91 19.72
C GLN A 582 14.16 48.50 18.43
N ASN A 583 14.50 47.23 18.26
CA ASN A 583 15.07 46.69 17.01
C ASN A 583 14.04 46.66 15.87
N LEU A 584 12.78 46.35 16.15
CA LEU A 584 11.67 46.48 15.20
C LEU A 584 11.43 47.94 14.78
N LEU A 585 11.49 48.89 15.73
CA LEU A 585 11.39 50.32 15.43
C LEU A 585 12.60 50.83 14.60
N LYS A 586 13.80 50.31 14.85
CA LYS A 586 15.01 50.60 14.03
C LYS A 586 14.92 50.02 12.63
N GLN A 587 14.41 48.79 12.46
CA GLN A 587 14.20 48.19 11.13
C GLN A 587 13.14 48.95 10.31
N VAL A 588 12.07 49.42 10.94
CA VAL A 588 11.05 50.24 10.27
C VAL A 588 11.59 51.63 9.90
N GLN A 589 12.54 52.18 10.67
CA GLN A 589 13.22 53.43 10.32
C GLN A 589 14.30 53.25 9.23
N ALA A 590 14.96 52.09 9.17
CA ALA A 590 15.94 51.74 8.15
C ALA A 590 15.30 51.45 6.77
N ASN A 591 14.05 50.97 6.75
CA ASN A 591 13.28 50.71 5.52
C ASN A 591 12.51 51.92 4.97
N LYS A 592 12.85 53.15 5.36
CA LYS A 592 12.34 54.33 4.65
C LYS A 592 12.97 54.38 3.24
N PRO A 593 12.17 54.44 2.15
CA PRO A 593 12.73 54.59 0.82
C PRO A 593 13.46 55.93 0.73
N VAL A 594 14.75 55.87 0.40
CA VAL A 594 15.55 57.04 0.07
C VAL A 594 14.93 57.65 -1.19
N ILE A 595 14.29 58.81 -1.03
CA ILE A 595 13.81 59.61 -2.16
C ILE A 595 15.06 60.06 -2.94
N PRO A 596 15.20 59.73 -4.23
CA PRO A 596 16.33 60.21 -5.00
C PRO A 596 16.20 61.72 -5.19
N GLN A 597 17.16 62.47 -4.67
CA GLN A 597 17.31 63.88 -5.04
C GLN A 597 17.76 63.92 -6.51
N LEU A 598 16.87 64.41 -7.37
CA LEU A 598 17.18 64.74 -8.76
C LEU A 598 18.01 66.04 -8.80
N PRO A 599 18.93 66.18 -9.77
CA PRO A 599 19.86 67.30 -9.87
C PRO A 599 19.20 68.65 -10.16
#